data_AF-A0A366W484-F1
#
_entry.id   AF-A0A366W484-F1
#
_cell.length_a   1.000
_cell.length_b   1.000
_cell.length_c   1.000
_cell.angle_alpha   90.00
_cell.angle_beta   90.00
_cell.angle_gamma   90.00
#
_symmetry.space_group_name_H-M   'P 1'
#
loop_
_entity.id
_entity.type
_entity.pdbx_description
1 polymer ?
#
loop_
_entity_poly.entity_id
_entity_poly.type
_entity_poly.pdbx_seq_one_letter_code
_entity_poly.pdbx_strand_id
1 'polypeptide(L)'
;MKKTALILLGGVLLAGCQATNTDTTESTSTSTSSTVASLTNNLLETNFPSLTCAEIKQTFVDYEAKMTSVENGSSLLTTAGISTATATEKMQTSYDTAKEIATPVMTAKGCTETL
;
A
#
# COMPACT_ATOMS: atom_id res chain seq x y z
N MET A 1 -37.38 12.16 -47.81
CA MET A 1 -38.16 12.39 -46.58
C MET A 1 -38.20 11.10 -45.76
N LYS A 2 -37.90 11.19 -44.46
CA LYS A 2 -38.28 10.34 -43.30
C LYS A 2 -38.34 8.81 -43.52
N LYS A 3 -37.37 8.06 -42.97
CA LYS A 3 -37.37 7.38 -41.64
C LYS A 3 -38.23 6.11 -41.62
N THR A 4 -37.57 4.95 -41.49
CA THR A 4 -37.72 3.99 -40.37
C THR A 4 -36.82 2.78 -40.62
N ALA A 5 -35.85 2.56 -39.75
CA ALA A 5 -35.23 1.25 -39.56
C ALA A 5 -35.25 0.95 -38.06
N LEU A 6 -36.15 0.04 -37.68
CA LEU A 6 -36.15 -0.67 -36.41
C LEU A 6 -34.89 -1.53 -36.35
N ILE A 7 -34.07 -1.39 -35.31
CA ILE A 7 -33.05 -2.39 -35.00
C ILE A 7 -33.44 -3.05 -33.68
N LEU A 8 -33.59 -4.36 -33.80
CA LEU A 8 -34.01 -5.31 -32.77
C LEU A 8 -33.07 -5.32 -31.57
N LEU A 9 -33.66 -5.57 -30.41
CA LEU A 9 -33.03 -6.13 -29.23
C LEU A 9 -32.20 -7.36 -29.58
N GLY A 10 -31.00 -7.45 -29.00
CA GLY A 10 -30.29 -8.71 -28.82
C GLY A 10 -28.82 -8.63 -29.20
N GLY A 11 -27.95 -8.56 -28.21
CA GLY A 11 -26.52 -8.78 -28.42
C GLY A 11 -25.62 -8.05 -27.44
N VAL A 12 -25.64 -8.46 -26.17
CA VAL A 12 -24.42 -8.38 -25.36
C VAL A 12 -23.44 -9.35 -25.99
N LEU A 13 -22.54 -8.84 -26.83
CA LEU A 13 -21.32 -9.54 -27.20
C LEU A 13 -20.18 -8.79 -26.52
N LEU A 14 -19.94 -9.23 -25.29
CA LEU A 14 -18.63 -9.38 -24.64
C LEU A 14 -17.49 -9.09 -25.63
N ALA A 15 -17.01 -7.85 -25.62
CA ALA A 15 -15.78 -7.51 -26.33
C ALA A 15 -14.66 -8.31 -25.66
N GLY A 16 -14.13 -9.29 -26.40
CA GLY A 16 -13.03 -10.13 -25.96
C GLY A 16 -11.80 -9.27 -25.68
N CYS A 17 -11.43 -9.18 -24.40
CA CYS A 17 -10.06 -8.94 -24.01
C CYS A 17 -9.24 -10.14 -24.48
N GLN A 18 -8.29 -9.86 -25.38
CA GLN A 18 -7.36 -10.83 -25.91
C GLN A 18 -6.49 -11.37 -24.77
N ALA A 19 -6.52 -12.69 -24.59
CA ALA A 19 -5.65 -13.43 -23.70
C ALA A 19 -4.19 -13.26 -24.15
N THR A 20 -3.46 -12.38 -23.47
CA THR A 20 -2.01 -12.50 -23.33
C THR A 20 -1.79 -13.18 -22.00
N ASN A 21 -1.31 -14.41 -22.05
CA ASN A 21 -0.93 -15.20 -20.88
C ASN A 21 0.12 -14.44 -20.07
N THR A 22 -0.27 -13.90 -18.94
CA THR A 22 0.58 -13.64 -17.78
C THR A 22 -0.34 -13.80 -16.57
N ASP A 23 -0.13 -14.90 -15.84
CA ASP A 23 -0.68 -15.22 -14.52
C ASP A 23 -2.01 -14.57 -14.13
N THR A 24 -3.09 -15.29 -14.42
CA THR A 24 -4.29 -15.21 -13.58
C THR A 24 -3.96 -15.82 -12.23
N THR A 25 -3.44 -15.02 -11.30
CA THR A 25 -3.62 -15.32 -9.88
C THR A 25 -4.98 -14.77 -9.47
N GLU A 26 -5.94 -15.67 -9.50
CA GLU A 26 -7.19 -15.56 -8.76
C GLU A 26 -6.87 -15.34 -7.26
N SER A 27 -6.99 -14.09 -6.79
CA SER A 27 -7.42 -13.67 -5.44
C SER A 27 -7.20 -12.17 -5.27
N THR A 28 -8.24 -11.38 -5.52
CA THR A 28 -8.32 -9.93 -5.25
C THR A 28 -8.22 -9.56 -3.75
N SER A 29 -7.95 -10.54 -2.88
CA SER A 29 -7.69 -10.34 -1.44
C SER A 29 -6.19 -10.41 -1.07
N THR A 30 -5.31 -10.88 -1.96
CA THR A 30 -3.89 -11.10 -1.64
C THR A 30 -3.05 -9.81 -1.81
N SER A 31 -3.43 -8.94 -2.75
CA SER A 31 -2.64 -7.76 -3.14
C SER A 31 -2.46 -6.73 -2.01
N THR A 32 -3.49 -6.53 -1.19
CA THR A 32 -3.48 -5.50 -0.13
C THR A 32 -2.79 -5.98 1.14
N SER A 33 -2.90 -7.28 1.48
CA SER A 33 -2.13 -7.89 2.57
C SER A 33 -0.63 -7.86 2.26
N SER A 34 -0.26 -8.19 1.02
CA SER A 34 1.11 -8.08 0.53
C SER A 34 1.60 -6.64 0.57
N THR A 35 0.75 -5.65 0.27
CA THR A 35 1.13 -4.23 0.35
C THR A 35 1.49 -3.83 1.78
N VAL A 36 0.63 -4.14 2.77
CA VAL A 36 0.91 -3.82 4.19
C VAL A 36 2.18 -4.52 4.67
N ALA A 37 2.32 -5.82 4.39
CA ALA A 37 3.51 -6.60 4.78
C ALA A 37 4.80 -6.09 4.10
N SER A 38 4.72 -5.68 2.82
CA SER A 38 5.85 -5.08 2.13
C SER A 38 6.21 -3.73 2.72
N LEU A 39 5.24 -2.87 3.05
CA LEU A 39 5.52 -1.58 3.69
C LEU A 39 6.25 -1.78 5.03
N THR A 40 5.71 -2.65 5.89
CA THR A 40 6.29 -2.92 7.21
C THR A 40 7.71 -3.48 7.09
N ASN A 41 7.93 -4.45 6.18
CA ASN A 41 9.25 -5.03 5.99
C ASN A 41 10.25 -4.01 5.42
N ASN A 42 9.85 -3.20 4.44
CA ASN A 42 10.74 -2.17 3.89
C ASN A 42 11.21 -1.18 4.98
N LEU A 43 10.32 -0.78 5.91
CA LEU A 43 10.70 0.09 7.01
C LEU A 43 11.66 -0.60 7.98
N LEU A 44 11.38 -1.85 8.36
CA LEU A 44 12.20 -2.60 9.33
C LEU A 44 13.57 -3.04 8.76
N GLU A 45 13.63 -3.30 7.45
CA GLU A 45 14.87 -3.65 6.74
C GLU A 45 15.66 -2.42 6.27
N THR A 46 15.14 -1.21 6.54
CA THR A 46 15.84 0.04 6.18
C THR A 46 17.17 0.13 6.91
N ASN A 47 18.26 0.27 6.14
CA ASN A 47 19.59 0.50 6.69
C ASN A 47 19.76 1.97 7.10
N PHE A 48 19.13 2.38 8.21
CA PHE A 48 19.21 3.75 8.73
C PHE A 48 20.64 4.29 8.89
N PRO A 49 21.66 3.50 9.28
CA PRO A 49 23.04 3.97 9.35
C PRO A 49 23.59 4.52 8.02
N SER A 50 23.11 4.00 6.89
CA SER A 50 23.51 4.46 5.55
C SER A 50 22.83 5.74 5.09
N LEU A 51 21.76 6.17 5.78
CA LEU A 51 20.95 7.33 5.42
C LEU A 51 21.40 8.61 6.16
N THR A 52 21.07 9.77 5.59
CA THR A 52 21.19 11.08 6.25
C THR A 52 20.03 11.32 7.22
N CYS A 53 20.17 12.26 8.15
CA CYS A 53 19.09 12.62 9.10
C CYS A 53 17.77 12.93 8.39
N ALA A 54 17.83 13.69 7.29
CA ALA A 54 16.67 14.06 6.49
C ALA A 54 16.04 12.84 5.82
N GLU A 55 16.83 11.93 5.28
CA GLU A 55 16.32 10.69 4.67
C GLU A 55 15.70 9.74 5.68
N ILE A 56 16.30 9.60 6.87
CA ILE A 56 15.70 8.84 7.97
C ILE A 56 14.35 9.45 8.32
N LYS A 57 14.29 10.76 8.60
CA LYS A 57 13.03 11.45 8.93
C LYS A 57 11.98 11.31 7.82
N GLN A 58 12.38 11.50 6.56
CA GLN A 58 11.47 11.36 5.43
C GLN A 58 10.92 9.92 5.32
N THR A 59 11.74 8.90 5.65
CA THR A 59 11.29 7.50 5.67
C THR A 59 10.11 7.30 6.65
N PHE A 60 10.17 7.91 7.84
CA PHE A 60 9.08 7.83 8.82
C PHE A 60 7.86 8.65 8.37
N VAL A 61 8.06 9.87 7.85
CA VAL A 61 6.97 10.72 7.32
C VAL A 61 6.22 10.03 6.17
N ASP A 62 6.95 9.44 5.22
CA ASP A 62 6.35 8.72 4.09
C ASP A 62 5.60 7.49 4.55
N TYR A 63 6.10 6.82 5.58
CA TYR A 63 5.45 5.65 6.15
C TYR A 63 4.14 6.01 6.88
N GLU A 64 4.12 7.09 7.67
CA GLU A 64 2.89 7.60 8.30
C GLU A 64 1.85 8.00 7.25
N ALA A 65 2.25 8.70 6.19
CA ALA A 65 1.34 9.07 5.09
C ALA A 65 0.72 7.82 4.41
N LYS A 66 1.50 6.74 4.27
CA LYS A 66 1.00 5.47 3.77
C LYS A 66 0.05 4.79 4.77
N MET A 67 0.35 4.82 6.07
CA MET A 67 -0.53 4.30 7.11
C MET A 67 -1.89 5.02 7.10
N THR A 68 -1.89 6.35 7.02
CA THR A 68 -3.12 7.16 6.84
C THR A 68 -3.85 6.81 5.55
N SER A 69 -3.13 6.50 4.47
CA SER A 69 -3.74 6.07 3.20
C SER A 69 -4.40 4.70 3.32
N VAL A 70 -3.81 3.77 4.07
CA VAL A 70 -4.41 2.46 4.40
C VAL A 70 -5.68 2.65 5.24
N GLU A 71 -5.63 3.51 6.25
CA GLU A 71 -6.79 3.84 7.09
C GLU A 71 -7.93 4.48 6.28
N ASN A 72 -7.62 5.44 5.40
CA ASN A 72 -8.63 6.07 4.54
C ASN A 72 -9.11 5.15 3.39
N GLY A 73 -8.27 4.21 2.95
CA GLY A 73 -8.58 3.19 1.93
C GLY A 73 -9.34 1.97 2.45
N SER A 74 -9.82 2.01 3.69
CA SER A 74 -10.48 0.93 4.44
C SER A 74 -11.51 0.08 3.67
N SER A 75 -12.24 0.69 2.73
CA SER A 75 -13.25 -0.02 1.94
C SER A 75 -12.66 -1.16 1.11
N LEU A 76 -11.40 -1.01 0.65
CA LEU A 76 -10.69 -2.04 -0.11
C LEU A 76 -10.12 -3.14 0.79
N LEU A 77 -9.67 -2.79 2.00
CA LEU A 77 -9.15 -3.74 2.99
C LEU A 77 -10.24 -4.67 3.52
N THR A 78 -11.41 -4.10 3.81
CA THR A 78 -12.59 -4.85 4.28
C THR A 78 -13.05 -5.86 3.23
N THR A 79 -13.01 -5.47 1.94
CA THR A 79 -13.32 -6.36 0.81
C THR A 79 -12.34 -7.52 0.71
N ALA A 80 -11.06 -7.30 1.07
CA ALA A 80 -10.02 -8.33 1.13
C ALA A 80 -10.08 -9.21 2.39
N GLY A 81 -11.05 -9.01 3.29
CA GLY A 81 -11.14 -9.74 4.56
C GLY A 81 -10.08 -9.33 5.59
N ILE A 82 -9.39 -8.21 5.37
CA ILE A 82 -8.40 -7.65 6.29
C ILE A 82 -9.09 -6.55 7.07
N SER A 83 -9.14 -6.68 8.40
CA SER A 83 -9.59 -5.57 9.24
C SER A 83 -8.59 -4.42 9.11
N THR A 84 -9.06 -3.23 8.72
CA THR A 84 -8.23 -2.02 8.71
C THR A 84 -7.53 -1.85 10.06
N ALA A 85 -8.23 -2.08 11.17
CA ALA A 85 -7.64 -1.97 12.51
C ALA A 85 -6.42 -2.89 12.67
N THR A 86 -6.49 -4.14 12.20
CA THR A 86 -5.36 -5.07 12.24
C THR A 86 -4.21 -4.65 11.32
N ALA A 87 -4.51 -4.08 10.15
CA ALA A 87 -3.50 -3.56 9.25
C ALA A 87 -2.78 -2.34 9.85
N THR A 88 -3.53 -1.36 10.36
CA THR A 88 -2.99 -0.17 11.01
C THR A 88 -2.20 -0.53 12.26
N GLU A 89 -2.67 -1.46 13.09
CA GLU A 89 -1.96 -1.94 14.28
C GLU A 89 -0.60 -2.58 13.92
N LYS A 90 -0.55 -3.42 12.87
CA LYS A 90 0.70 -3.99 12.36
C LYS A 90 1.65 -2.90 11.83
N MET A 91 1.10 -1.91 11.13
CA MET A 91 1.89 -0.80 10.62
C MET A 91 2.46 0.05 11.75
N GLN A 92 1.67 0.34 12.78
CA GLN A 92 2.05 1.08 13.97
C GLN A 92 3.15 0.35 14.76
N THR A 93 2.98 -0.95 14.99
CA THR A 93 3.99 -1.78 15.69
C THR A 93 5.34 -1.75 14.95
N SER A 94 5.29 -1.80 13.61
CA SER A 94 6.50 -1.74 12.78
C SER A 94 7.12 -0.34 12.79
N TYR A 95 6.30 0.72 12.83
CA TYR A 95 6.76 2.10 13.00
C TYR A 95 7.53 2.26 14.31
N ASP A 96 6.95 1.81 15.43
CA ASP A 96 7.56 1.95 16.75
C ASP A 96 8.88 1.16 16.84
N THR A 97 8.91 -0.06 16.29
CA THR A 97 10.11 -0.88 16.23
C THR A 97 11.21 -0.22 15.40
N ALA A 98 10.86 0.29 14.20
CA ALA A 98 11.82 0.98 13.35
C ALA A 98 12.34 2.26 14.02
N LYS A 99 11.47 2.98 14.73
CA LYS A 99 11.84 4.19 15.48
C LYS A 99 12.81 3.88 16.61
N GLU A 100 12.62 2.77 17.32
CA GLU A 100 13.57 2.29 18.34
C GLU A 100 14.95 2.01 17.73
N ILE A 101 15.00 1.44 16.52
CA ILE A 101 16.25 1.16 15.79
C ILE A 101 16.89 2.45 15.25
N ALA A 102 16.10 3.38 14.71
CA ALA A 102 16.59 4.59 14.04
C ALA A 102 16.99 5.70 15.03
N THR A 103 16.36 5.77 16.21
CA THR A 103 16.67 6.77 17.25
C THR A 103 18.14 6.79 17.68
N PRO A 104 18.79 5.66 18.01
CA PRO A 104 20.22 5.66 18.34
C PRO A 104 21.10 6.05 17.14
N VAL A 105 20.69 5.70 15.92
CA VAL A 105 21.39 6.11 14.68
C VAL A 105 21.31 7.62 14.48
N MET A 106 20.13 8.21 14.65
CA MET A 106 19.91 9.66 14.60
C MET A 106 20.76 10.39 15.65
N THR A 107 20.78 9.86 16.88
CA THR A 107 21.57 10.41 17.99
C THR A 107 23.07 10.35 17.67
N ALA A 108 23.57 9.21 17.20
CA ALA A 108 24.96 9.02 16.83
C ALA A 108 25.41 9.92 15.66
N LYS A 109 24.49 10.24 14.74
CA LYS A 109 24.72 11.18 13.63
C LYS A 109 24.62 12.66 14.05
N GLY A 110 24.18 12.95 15.27
CA GLY A 110 23.96 14.33 15.74
C GLY A 110 22.73 14.98 15.11
N CYS A 111 21.74 14.20 14.69
CA CYS A 111 20.47 14.73 14.19
C CYS A 111 19.76 15.48 15.33
N THR A 112 19.39 16.74 15.08
CA THR A 112 18.67 17.58 16.07
C THR A 112 17.16 17.34 16.07
N GLU A 113 16.66 16.67 15.04
CA GLU A 113 15.24 16.40 14.86
C GLU A 113 14.85 15.11 15.58
N THR A 114 13.61 15.01 16.02
CA THR A 114 13.03 13.76 16.55
C THR A 114 12.24 13.04 15.47
N LEU A 115 12.28 11.71 15.50
CA LEU A 115 11.37 10.82 14.77
C LEU A 115 10.03 10.69 15.52
#